data_AF-A0A1Q8IW20-F1
#
_entry.id   AF-A0A1Q8IW20-F1
#
_cell.length_a   1.000
_cell.length_b   1.000
_cell.length_c   1.000
_cell.angle_alpha   90.00
_cell.angle_beta   90.00
_cell.angle_gamma   90.00
#
_symmetry.space_group_name_H-M   'P 1'
#
loop_
_entity.id
_entity.type
_entity.pdbx_description
1 polymer ?
#
loop_
_entity_poly.entity_id
_entity_poly.type
_entity_poly.pdbx_seq_one_letter_code
_entity_poly.pdbx_strand_id
1 'polypeptide(L)'
;MASQLAHGVTAPTREGFGELLVQGLQSVDTQVSTANAAVADFALGADLPPHQVVMALEEARMSLQFALQVRSRLVEGYQELMRMQL
;
A
#
# COMPACT_ATOMS: atom_id res chain seq x y z
N MET A 1 -7.11 -50.76 -12.57
CA MET A 1 -5.64 -50.59 -12.44
C MET A 1 -5.18 -49.91 -13.70
N ALA A 2 -4.47 -48.80 -13.74
CA ALA A 2 -4.01 -47.83 -12.76
C ALA A 2 -3.61 -46.59 -13.59
N SER A 3 -3.57 -45.42 -12.96
CA SER A 3 -2.95 -44.19 -13.48
C SER A 3 -3.68 -43.42 -14.59
N GLN A 4 -4.55 -42.51 -14.16
CA GLN A 4 -4.44 -41.12 -14.62
C GLN A 4 -4.67 -40.20 -13.41
N LEU A 5 -3.67 -40.15 -12.53
CA LEU A 5 -3.55 -39.13 -11.49
C LEU A 5 -2.83 -37.92 -12.09
N ALA A 6 -3.14 -36.74 -11.56
CA ALA A 6 -2.57 -35.41 -11.88
C ALA A 6 -3.26 -34.63 -13.01
N HIS A 7 -4.48 -34.15 -12.75
CA HIS A 7 -4.74 -32.74 -13.04
C HIS A 7 -4.45 -31.97 -11.75
N GLY A 8 -3.27 -31.35 -11.70
CA GLY A 8 -2.96 -30.37 -10.67
C GLY A 8 -3.97 -29.24 -10.79
N VAL A 9 -4.84 -29.13 -9.80
CA VAL A 9 -5.65 -27.92 -9.57
C VAL A 9 -4.66 -26.82 -9.21
N THR A 10 -4.17 -26.09 -10.22
CA THR A 10 -3.63 -24.75 -10.02
C THR A 10 -4.82 -23.88 -9.66
N ALA A 11 -5.17 -23.88 -8.37
CA ALA A 11 -6.05 -22.86 -7.83
C ALA A 11 -5.41 -21.50 -8.16
N PRO A 12 -6.17 -20.53 -8.68
CA PRO A 12 -5.63 -19.19 -8.84
C PRO A 12 -5.14 -18.75 -7.46
N THR A 13 -3.85 -18.41 -7.37
CA THR A 13 -3.26 -17.79 -6.20
C THR A 13 -4.06 -16.52 -5.93
N ARG A 14 -5.06 -16.59 -5.05
CA ARG A 14 -5.70 -15.39 -4.52
C ARG A 14 -4.59 -14.62 -3.84
N GLU A 15 -4.34 -13.40 -4.30
CA GLU A 15 -3.43 -12.48 -3.61
C GLU A 15 -3.84 -12.45 -2.14
N GLY A 16 -2.91 -12.83 -1.27
CA GLY A 16 -3.16 -12.86 0.16
C GLY A 16 -3.40 -11.44 0.66
N PHE A 17 -4.18 -11.28 1.73
CA PHE A 17 -4.37 -9.97 2.37
C PHE A 17 -3.03 -9.28 2.72
N GLY A 18 -2.01 -10.06 3.10
CA GLY A 18 -0.65 -9.54 3.33
C GLY A 18 0.01 -8.97 2.08
N GLU A 19 -0.19 -9.61 0.92
CA GLU A 19 0.32 -9.12 -0.37
C GLU A 19 -0.35 -7.79 -0.74
N LEU A 20 -1.68 -7.70 -0.60
CA LEU A 20 -2.41 -6.45 -0.79
C LEU A 20 -1.92 -5.32 0.12
N LEU A 21 -1.59 -5.63 1.38
CA LEU A 21 -1.05 -4.66 2.32
C LEU A 21 0.35 -4.18 1.89
N VAL A 22 1.22 -5.09 1.46
CA VAL A 22 2.57 -4.76 0.97
C VAL A 22 2.48 -3.88 -0.28
N GLN A 23 1.66 -4.26 -1.25
CA GLN A 23 1.42 -3.48 -2.47
C GLN A 23 0.84 -2.09 -2.13
N GLY A 24 -0.10 -2.01 -1.19
CA GLY A 24 -0.64 -0.75 -0.70
C GLY A 24 0.45 0.14 -0.09
N LEU A 25 1.35 -0.42 0.71
CA LEU A 25 2.46 0.31 1.32
C LEU A 25 3.46 0.83 0.28
N GLN A 26 3.78 0.01 -0.73
CA GLN A 26 4.62 0.42 -1.87
C GLN A 26 3.97 1.55 -2.67
N SER A 27 2.64 1.52 -2.83
CA SER A 27 1.89 2.61 -3.48
C SER A 27 1.97 3.91 -2.69
N VAL A 28 1.83 3.86 -1.36
CA VAL A 28 2.00 5.04 -0.48
C VAL A 28 3.41 5.61 -0.60
N ASP A 29 4.44 4.75 -0.55
CA ASP A 29 5.84 5.16 -0.70
C ASP A 29 6.10 5.84 -2.05
N THR A 30 5.56 5.28 -3.13
CA THR A 30 5.64 5.84 -4.48
C THR A 30 4.98 7.22 -4.55
N GLN A 31 3.80 7.40 -3.94
CA GLN A 31 3.11 8.68 -3.91
C GLN A 31 3.89 9.75 -3.13
N VAL A 32 4.47 9.38 -1.98
CA VAL A 32 5.32 10.28 -1.20
C VAL A 32 6.58 10.66 -1.97
N SER A 33 7.24 9.70 -2.62
CA SER A 33 8.42 9.96 -3.46
C SER A 33 8.08 10.89 -4.62
N THR A 34 6.93 10.67 -5.27
CA THR A 34 6.47 11.48 -6.40
C THR A 34 6.19 12.93 -5.96
N ALA A 35 5.52 13.11 -4.82
CA ALA A 35 5.26 14.43 -4.25
C ALA A 35 6.58 15.17 -3.91
N ASN A 36 7.54 14.48 -3.30
CA ASN A 36 8.85 15.05 -2.99
C ASN A 36 9.62 15.46 -4.25
N ALA A 37 9.59 14.63 -5.30
CA ALA A 37 10.21 14.96 -6.59
C ALA A 37 9.55 16.20 -7.22
N ALA A 38 8.21 16.26 -7.25
CA ALA A 38 7.49 17.41 -7.78
C ALA A 38 7.83 18.71 -7.02
N VAL A 39 7.94 18.66 -5.70
CA VAL A 39 8.38 19.80 -4.88
C VAL A 39 9.81 20.21 -5.21
N ALA A 40 10.73 19.25 -5.34
CA ALA A 40 12.12 19.52 -5.66
C ALA A 40 12.26 20.17 -7.04
N ASP A 41 11.59 19.61 -8.06
CA ASP A 41 11.63 20.13 -9.43
C ASP A 41 11.04 21.55 -9.50
N PHE A 42 9.91 21.78 -8.83
CA PHE A 42 9.33 23.12 -8.73
C PHE A 42 10.26 24.12 -8.05
N ALA A 43 10.93 23.72 -6.96
CA ALA A 43 11.89 24.57 -6.25
C ALA A 43 13.15 24.87 -7.08
N LEU A 44 13.54 23.96 -7.98
CA LEU A 44 14.65 24.13 -8.93
C LEU A 44 14.27 25.00 -10.15
N GLY A 45 13.02 25.47 -10.23
CA GLY A 45 12.55 26.33 -11.31
C GLY A 45 12.11 25.57 -12.56
N ALA A 46 11.83 24.26 -12.44
CA ALA A 46 11.16 23.53 -13.52
C ALA A 46 9.79 24.15 -13.81
N ASP A 47 9.37 24.12 -15.07
CA ASP A 47 8.08 24.67 -15.54
C ASP A 47 6.92 23.72 -15.19
N LEU A 48 6.82 23.39 -13.90
CA LEU A 48 5.78 22.56 -13.31
C LEU A 48 4.66 23.45 -12.81
N PRO A 49 3.41 23.25 -13.26
CA PRO A 49 2.29 24.04 -12.76
C PRO A 49 2.12 23.85 -11.24
N PRO A 50 2.00 24.93 -10.44
CA PRO A 50 1.93 24.84 -8.98
C PRO A 50 0.81 23.92 -8.47
N HIS A 51 -0.31 23.86 -9.18
CA HIS A 51 -1.44 23.00 -8.82
C HIS A 51 -1.10 21.51 -8.88
N GLN A 52 -0.19 21.08 -9.76
CA GLN A 52 0.24 19.68 -9.85
C GLN A 52 1.08 19.27 -8.63
N VAL A 53 1.94 20.17 -8.16
CA VAL A 53 2.75 19.95 -6.95
C VAL A 53 1.84 19.83 -5.73
N VAL A 54 0.87 20.73 -5.60
CA VAL A 54 -0.11 20.70 -4.49
C VAL A 54 -0.99 19.45 -4.55
N MET A 55 -1.45 19.05 -5.75
CA MET A 55 -2.23 17.82 -5.89
C MET A 55 -1.42 16.58 -5.47
N ALA A 56 -0.18 16.45 -5.95
CA ALA A 56 0.70 15.34 -5.56
C ALA A 56 0.93 15.29 -4.04
N LEU A 57 1.12 16.45 -3.40
CA LEU A 57 1.26 16.55 -1.94
C LEU A 57 -0.01 16.11 -1.20
N GLU A 58 -1.20 16.54 -1.64
CA GLU A 58 -2.46 16.16 -0.98
C GLU A 58 -2.78 14.67 -1.19
N GLU A 59 -2.53 14.12 -2.37
CA GLU A 59 -2.66 12.67 -2.63
C GLU A 59 -1.75 11.86 -1.69
N ALA A 60 -0.46 12.20 -1.65
CA ALA A 60 0.50 11.54 -0.78
C ALA A 60 0.09 11.64 0.71
N ARG A 61 -0.39 12.81 1.13
CA ARG A 61 -0.87 13.04 2.51
C ARG A 61 -2.09 12.18 2.83
N MET A 62 -3.11 12.16 1.97
CA MET A 62 -4.32 11.36 2.19
C MET A 62 -4.00 9.85 2.23
N SER A 63 -3.15 9.40 1.30
CA SER A 63 -2.69 8.02 1.22
C SER A 63 -1.93 7.58 2.47
N LEU A 64 -1.01 8.42 2.95
CA LEU A 64 -0.29 8.17 4.19
C LEU A 64 -1.22 8.13 5.41
N GLN A 65 -2.17 9.07 5.50
CA GLN A 65 -3.16 9.08 6.59
C GLN A 65 -3.97 7.79 6.64
N PHE A 66 -4.42 7.32 5.48
CA PHE A 66 -5.12 6.05 5.37
C PHE A 66 -4.24 4.87 5.78
N ALA A 67 -3.00 4.82 5.32
CA ALA A 67 -2.04 3.78 5.69
C ALA A 67 -1.81 3.72 7.21
N LEU A 68 -1.71 4.87 7.87
CA LEU A 68 -1.59 4.95 9.33
C LEU A 68 -2.84 4.42 10.04
N GLN A 69 -4.04 4.70 9.52
CA GLN A 69 -5.28 4.14 10.06
C GLN A 69 -5.33 2.62 9.94
N VAL A 70 -4.95 2.07 8.78
CA VAL A 70 -4.87 0.62 8.57
C VAL A 70 -3.87 0.00 9.54
N ARG A 71 -2.66 0.58 9.66
CA ARG A 71 -1.64 0.14 10.63
C ARG A 71 -2.19 0.10 12.05
N SER A 72 -2.87 1.14 12.50
CA SER A 72 -3.46 1.19 13.84
C SER A 72 -4.49 0.07 14.04
N ARG A 73 -5.38 -0.17 13.06
CA ARG A 73 -6.37 -1.25 13.13
C ARG A 73 -5.75 -2.65 13.17
N LEU A 74 -4.65 -2.86 12.45
CA LEU A 74 -3.91 -4.12 12.50
C LEU A 74 -3.29 -4.36 13.88
N VAL A 75 -2.69 -3.32 14.48
CA VAL A 75 -2.10 -3.40 15.82
C VAL A 75 -3.20 -3.64 16.87
N GLU A 76 -4.32 -2.94 16.79
CA GLU A 76 -5.48 -3.13 17.67
C GLU A 76 -6.05 -4.56 17.55
N GLY A 77 -6.25 -5.04 16.32
CA GLY A 77 -6.75 -6.40 16.08
C GLY A 77 -5.81 -7.46 16.63
N TYR A 78 -4.49 -7.28 16.47
CA TYR A 78 -3.50 -8.17 17.07
C TYR A 78 -3.56 -8.16 18.60
N GLN A 79 -3.67 -6.97 19.21
CA GLN A 79 -3.79 -6.84 20.67
C GLN A 79 -5.06 -7.52 21.21
N GLU A 80 -6.18 -7.40 20.50
CA GLU A 80 -7.44 -8.02 20.91
C GLU A 80 -7.38 -9.55 20.88
N LEU A 81 -6.78 -10.13 19.83
CA LEU A 81 -6.56 -11.58 19.75
C LEU A 81 -5.70 -12.12 20.90
N MET A 82 -4.73 -11.33 21.37
CA MET A 82 -3.89 -11.68 22.52
C MET A 82 -4.65 -11.62 23.85
N ARG A 83 -5.61 -10.69 23.99
CA ARG A 83 -6.44 -10.55 25.20
C ARG A 83 -7.42 -11.70 25.37
N MET A 84 -7.90 -12.31 24.28
CA MET A 84 -8.82 -13.45 24.35
C MET A 84 -8.15 -14.76 24.84
N GLN A 85 -6.83 -14.87 24.73
CA GLN A 85 -6.07 -16.07 25.08
C GLN A 85 -5.47 -16.04 26.50
N LEU A 86 -5.63 -14.93 27.23
CA LEU A 86 -5.28 -14.80 28.65
C LEU A 86 -6.44 -15.21 29.55
#